data_AF-A0A9P7DW46-F1
#
_entry.id   AF-A0A9P7DW46-F1
#
_cell.length_a   1.000
_cell.length_b   1.000
_cell.length_c   1.000
_cell.angle_alpha   90.00
_cell.angle_beta   90.00
_cell.angle_gamma   90.00
#
_symmetry.space_group_name_H-M   'P 1'
#
loop_
_entity.id
_entity.type
_entity.pdbx_description
1 polymer ?
#
loop_
_entity_poly.entity_id
_entity_poly.type
_entity_poly.pdbx_seq_one_letter_code
_entity_poly.pdbx_strand_id
1 'polypeptide(L)'
;MQGFYAALSYVWGEPQPHSVCTTKLSTYLESIDILLLPKTIRDAIFCTYSLNLRYLWVDTLCILQDLNEDKQREIPQMCDIYRCAYVTIIAASSHKVSEGFLHNRKKPVETLLPFWCPDGRLGTISVDESDGSARTLSSNDVEALLTAWRNVLYDYTRRAVSDPSDRLVAISGIAQLFQRSWGSSNRYIAGLWERNLSSDLLWYRNRPSDGSLVPGQFLAPSWSWAATIGCIAAGWDKKVGNIIWDVHSCDAIPVSDNHPLGQVRGGKLIVRAIMRDVTWDPAEPELFELKRPCSNNHAKRRQSNEVTAPSKGRERHIGYGYFDYDSAGIGADKGKAVVVSSDKDENPGYLTGLIVVPAESAGEFRRVGIFHVDGRFYEDEEAPYCDVKSWLDTPSTEAITII
;
A
#
# COMPACT_ATOMS: atom_id res chain seq x y z
N MET A 1 8.25 38.90 5.28
CA MET A 1 6.86 39.37 5.39
C MET A 1 6.10 38.39 6.27
N GLN A 2 5.57 38.83 7.42
CA GLN A 2 4.63 38.03 8.21
C GLN A 2 3.22 38.35 7.71
N GLY A 3 2.65 37.45 6.93
CA GLY A 3 1.27 37.56 6.45
C GLY A 3 0.61 36.19 6.52
N PHE A 4 -0.63 36.16 7.00
CA PHE A 4 -1.43 34.93 6.98
C PHE A 4 -1.79 34.58 5.54
N TYR A 5 -1.66 33.30 5.19
CA TYR A 5 -1.97 32.78 3.87
C TYR A 5 -2.77 31.49 3.98
N ALA A 6 -3.57 31.22 2.95
CA ALA A 6 -4.17 29.91 2.75
C ALA A 6 -3.23 29.05 1.89
N ALA A 7 -3.23 27.73 2.10
CA ALA A 7 -2.59 26.77 1.19
C ALA A 7 -3.64 25.91 0.50
N LEU A 8 -3.48 25.60 -0.78
CA LEU A 8 -4.37 24.70 -1.52
C LEU A 8 -3.75 23.31 -1.66
N SER A 9 -4.45 22.30 -1.16
CA SER A 9 -4.18 20.88 -1.41
C SER A 9 -5.20 20.33 -2.40
N TYR A 10 -4.74 19.85 -3.55
CA TYR A 10 -5.59 19.37 -4.63
C TYR A 10 -4.89 18.34 -5.52
N VAL A 11 -5.67 17.62 -6.33
CA VAL A 11 -5.16 16.70 -7.34
C VAL A 11 -5.08 17.42 -8.69
N TRP A 12 -3.93 17.36 -9.36
CA TRP A 12 -3.78 17.91 -10.70
C TRP A 12 -4.68 17.15 -11.68
N GLY A 13 -4.52 15.82 -11.77
CA GLY A 13 -5.38 14.91 -12.54
C GLY A 13 -5.35 15.09 -14.07
N GLU A 14 -4.60 16.06 -14.58
CA GLU A 14 -4.42 16.38 -16.01
C GLU A 14 -3.22 17.34 -16.19
N PRO A 15 -2.70 17.52 -17.42
CA PRO A 15 -1.64 18.49 -17.70
C PRO A 15 -2.03 19.92 -17.26
N GLN A 16 -1.06 20.67 -16.72
CA GLN A 16 -1.25 22.03 -16.20
C GLN A 16 -0.60 23.08 -17.12
N PRO A 17 -1.23 23.50 -18.23
CA PRO A 17 -0.61 24.43 -19.18
C PRO A 17 -0.40 25.85 -18.60
N HIS A 18 -1.02 26.16 -17.47
CA HIS A 18 -0.94 27.45 -16.78
C HIS A 18 -0.11 27.40 -15.49
N SER A 19 0.74 26.38 -15.34
CA SER A 19 1.74 26.37 -14.27
C SER A 19 2.81 27.43 -14.50
N VAL A 20 3.41 27.93 -13.42
CA VAL A 20 4.54 28.86 -13.50
C VAL A 20 5.79 28.12 -13.98
N CYS A 21 6.44 28.70 -14.99
CA CYS A 21 7.71 28.27 -15.55
C CYS A 21 8.61 29.49 -15.68
N THR A 22 9.92 29.30 -15.85
CA THR A 22 10.90 30.39 -16.00
C THR A 22 10.48 31.42 -17.05
N THR A 23 9.89 30.99 -18.17
CA THR A 23 9.42 31.84 -19.26
C THR A 23 8.14 32.63 -18.96
N LYS A 24 7.33 32.17 -17.99
CA LYS A 24 6.04 32.80 -17.61
C LYS A 24 6.12 33.60 -16.31
N LEU A 25 7.22 33.48 -15.57
CA LEU A 25 7.38 34.07 -14.24
C LEU A 25 7.21 35.60 -14.26
N SER A 26 7.85 36.31 -15.19
CA SER A 26 7.73 37.76 -15.30
C SER A 26 6.28 38.20 -15.50
N THR A 27 5.55 37.53 -16.40
CA THR A 27 4.13 37.80 -16.64
C THR A 27 3.28 37.54 -15.39
N TYR A 28 3.52 36.43 -14.69
CA TYR A 28 2.72 36.05 -13.52
C TYR A 28 3.01 36.92 -12.28
N LEU A 29 4.19 37.54 -12.22
CA LEU A 29 4.51 38.56 -11.20
C LEU A 29 3.77 39.88 -11.43
N GLU A 30 3.44 40.22 -12.67
CA GLU A 30 2.65 41.41 -13.00
C GLU A 30 1.15 41.17 -12.78
N SER A 31 0.61 40.13 -13.42
CA SER A 31 -0.79 39.73 -13.25
C SER A 31 -1.04 38.31 -13.76
N ILE A 32 -2.04 37.65 -13.16
CA ILE A 32 -2.52 36.34 -13.62
C ILE A 32 -3.97 36.51 -14.05
N ASP A 33 -4.28 36.16 -15.29
CA ASP A 33 -5.67 36.10 -15.76
C ASP A 33 -6.39 34.92 -15.10
N ILE A 34 -7.29 35.25 -14.17
CA ILE A 34 -8.07 34.28 -13.39
C ILE A 34 -8.90 33.38 -14.31
N LEU A 35 -9.32 33.84 -15.50
CA LEU A 35 -10.13 33.04 -16.42
C LEU A 35 -9.36 31.87 -17.04
N LEU A 36 -8.04 32.00 -17.15
CA LEU A 36 -7.15 30.94 -17.65
C LEU A 36 -6.84 29.89 -16.57
N LEU A 37 -7.08 30.20 -15.30
CA LEU A 37 -6.81 29.27 -14.22
C LEU A 37 -7.87 28.15 -14.17
N PRO A 38 -7.45 26.90 -13.92
CA PRO A 38 -8.34 25.80 -13.64
C PRO A 38 -9.38 26.11 -12.55
N LYS A 39 -10.56 25.49 -12.67
CA LYS A 39 -11.68 25.77 -11.77
C LYS A 39 -11.35 25.55 -10.30
N THR A 40 -10.57 24.53 -9.95
CA THR A 40 -10.12 24.27 -8.56
C THR A 40 -9.31 25.43 -8.00
N ILE A 41 -8.42 26.03 -8.79
CA ILE A 41 -7.62 27.19 -8.34
C ILE A 41 -8.53 28.42 -8.21
N ARG A 42 -9.48 28.63 -9.12
CA ARG A 42 -10.45 29.72 -9.01
C ARG A 42 -11.33 29.60 -7.77
N ASP A 43 -11.80 28.39 -7.47
CA ASP A 43 -12.56 28.08 -6.25
C ASP A 43 -11.71 28.37 -5.00
N ALA A 44 -10.43 28.02 -5.01
CA ALA A 44 -9.50 28.31 -3.91
C ALA A 44 -9.24 29.82 -3.73
N ILE A 45 -9.11 30.58 -4.83
CA ILE A 45 -9.01 32.04 -4.80
C ILE A 45 -10.27 32.63 -4.16
N PHE A 46 -11.44 32.15 -4.58
CA PHE A 46 -12.72 32.59 -4.01
C PHE A 46 -12.81 32.28 -2.51
N CYS A 47 -12.44 31.08 -2.07
CA CYS A 47 -12.39 30.72 -0.64
C CYS A 47 -11.41 31.60 0.14
N THR A 48 -10.21 31.81 -0.38
CA THR A 48 -9.18 32.64 0.26
C THR A 48 -9.68 34.07 0.48
N TYR A 49 -10.28 34.66 -0.56
CA TYR A 49 -10.87 35.99 -0.48
C TYR A 49 -12.04 36.03 0.53
N SER A 50 -12.89 35.01 0.53
CA SER A 50 -14.03 34.90 1.45
C SER A 50 -13.61 34.74 2.92
N LEU A 51 -12.43 34.16 3.16
CA LEU A 51 -11.81 34.06 4.49
C LEU A 51 -11.05 35.33 4.88
N ASN A 52 -11.16 36.40 4.09
CA ASN A 52 -10.47 37.67 4.28
C ASN A 52 -8.93 37.52 4.31
N LEU A 53 -8.41 36.50 3.61
CA LEU A 53 -6.97 36.29 3.43
C LEU A 53 -6.52 36.90 2.10
N ARG A 54 -5.33 37.49 2.12
CA ARG A 54 -4.75 38.13 0.92
C ARG A 54 -3.92 37.16 0.07
N TYR A 55 -3.31 36.18 0.70
CA TYR A 55 -2.33 35.31 0.08
C TYR A 55 -2.85 33.87 0.00
N LEU A 56 -2.70 33.27 -1.18
CA LEU A 56 -2.97 31.86 -1.44
C LEU A 56 -1.69 31.23 -2.00
N TRP A 57 -1.24 30.15 -1.38
CA TRP A 57 -0.18 29.32 -1.89
C TRP A 57 -0.78 28.16 -2.71
N VAL A 58 -0.30 28.02 -3.95
CA VAL A 58 -0.64 26.91 -4.86
C VAL A 58 0.66 26.41 -5.48
N ASP A 59 0.97 25.13 -5.30
CA ASP A 59 2.21 24.50 -5.78
C ASP A 59 2.54 24.83 -7.25
N THR A 60 1.56 24.74 -8.14
CA THR A 60 1.74 24.99 -9.58
C THR A 60 2.03 26.45 -9.93
N LEU A 61 1.73 27.40 -9.02
CA LEU A 61 1.95 28.84 -9.20
C LEU A 61 3.10 29.39 -8.36
N CYS A 62 3.49 28.67 -7.30
CA CYS A 62 4.51 29.10 -6.35
C CYS A 62 5.84 28.36 -6.49
N ILE A 63 5.89 27.27 -7.28
CA ILE A 63 7.09 26.50 -7.57
C ILE A 63 7.34 26.50 -9.08
N LEU A 64 8.57 26.80 -9.51
CA LEU A 64 8.96 26.77 -10.92
C LEU A 64 8.96 25.34 -11.45
N GLN A 65 8.00 25.03 -12.32
CA GLN A 65 7.75 23.66 -12.75
C GLN A 65 8.77 23.12 -13.75
N ASP A 66 9.55 23.99 -14.39
CA ASP A 66 10.60 23.65 -15.34
C ASP A 66 12.02 23.68 -14.75
N LEU A 67 12.18 24.08 -13.48
CA LEU A 67 13.49 24.21 -12.83
C LEU A 67 13.64 23.21 -11.67
N ASN A 68 14.48 22.19 -11.87
CA ASN A 68 14.71 21.15 -10.86
C ASN A 68 15.31 21.68 -9.55
N GLU A 69 16.17 22.70 -9.62
CA GLU A 69 16.77 23.34 -8.44
C GLU A 69 15.71 23.99 -7.53
N ASP A 70 14.68 24.60 -8.13
CA ASP A 70 13.57 25.21 -7.39
C ASP A 70 12.70 24.14 -6.73
N LYS A 71 12.37 23.08 -7.46
CA LYS A 71 11.65 21.92 -6.92
C LYS A 71 12.39 21.29 -5.74
N GLN A 72 13.71 21.08 -5.86
CA GLN A 72 14.53 20.53 -4.79
C GLN A 72 14.57 21.42 -3.55
N ARG A 73 14.39 22.74 -3.70
CA ARG A 73 14.30 23.67 -2.58
C ARG A 73 12.91 23.73 -1.95
N GLU A 74 11.86 23.79 -2.76
CA GLU A 74 10.49 24.03 -2.30
C GLU A 74 9.77 22.75 -1.83
N ILE A 75 9.97 21.60 -2.51
CA ILE A 75 9.29 20.34 -2.16
C ILE A 75 9.59 19.90 -0.71
N PRO A 76 10.85 19.93 -0.22
CA PRO A 76 11.12 19.56 1.17
C PRO A 76 10.46 20.49 2.20
N GLN A 77 10.10 21.72 1.81
CA GLN A 77 9.44 22.69 2.67
C GLN A 77 7.91 22.54 2.67
N MET A 78 7.32 21.65 1.87
CA MET A 78 5.87 21.53 1.77
C MET A 78 5.20 21.31 3.12
N CYS A 79 5.77 20.49 4.01
CA CYS A 79 5.19 20.30 5.33
C CYS A 79 5.15 21.61 6.13
N ASP A 80 6.22 22.41 6.09
CA ASP A 80 6.26 23.71 6.77
C ASP A 80 5.30 24.70 6.13
N ILE A 81 5.14 24.68 4.80
CA ILE A 81 4.17 25.51 4.07
C ILE A 81 2.75 25.18 4.55
N TYR A 82 2.34 23.90 4.50
CA TYR A 82 1.01 23.52 4.96
C TYR A 82 0.82 23.74 6.47
N ARG A 83 1.86 23.47 7.28
CA ARG A 83 1.83 23.63 8.74
C ARG A 83 1.72 25.09 9.17
N CYS A 84 2.37 26.00 8.45
CA CYS A 84 2.39 27.42 8.78
C CYS A 84 1.29 28.23 8.07
N ALA A 85 0.54 27.60 7.15
CA ALA A 85 -0.64 28.22 6.57
C ALA A 85 -1.67 28.50 7.66
N TYR A 86 -2.36 29.65 7.56
CA TYR A 86 -3.45 30.00 8.46
C TYR A 86 -4.63 29.02 8.31
N VAL A 87 -4.83 28.55 7.08
CA VAL A 87 -5.81 27.53 6.72
C VAL A 87 -5.32 26.74 5.52
N THR A 88 -5.58 25.43 5.50
CA THR A 88 -5.38 24.61 4.29
C THR A 88 -6.74 24.30 3.68
N ILE A 89 -6.93 24.72 2.42
CA ILE A 89 -8.10 24.40 1.61
C ILE A 89 -7.83 23.06 0.93
N ILE A 90 -8.65 22.05 1.21
CA ILE A 90 -8.50 20.71 0.62
C ILE A 90 -9.62 20.48 -0.39
N ALA A 91 -9.27 20.36 -1.67
CA ALA A 91 -10.20 20.08 -2.77
C ALA A 91 -10.54 18.58 -2.85
N ALA A 92 -11.07 18.02 -1.75
CA ALA A 92 -11.25 16.57 -1.58
C ALA A 92 -12.28 15.93 -2.53
N SER A 93 -13.18 16.72 -3.10
CA SER A 93 -14.29 16.27 -3.95
C SER A 93 -13.99 16.26 -5.44
N SER A 94 -12.76 16.60 -5.84
CA SER A 94 -12.36 16.77 -7.23
C SER A 94 -11.30 15.72 -7.60
N HIS A 95 -11.47 15.05 -8.73
CA HIS A 95 -10.52 14.06 -9.24
C HIS A 95 -9.45 14.67 -10.16
N LYS A 96 -9.72 15.88 -10.67
CA LYS A 96 -8.81 16.67 -11.52
C LYS A 96 -9.08 18.16 -11.33
N VAL A 97 -8.10 18.98 -11.69
CA VAL A 97 -8.10 20.41 -11.38
C VAL A 97 -9.23 21.18 -12.09
N SER A 98 -9.70 20.73 -13.26
CA SER A 98 -10.77 21.38 -14.02
C SER A 98 -12.17 21.29 -13.40
N GLU A 99 -12.39 20.39 -12.42
CA GLU A 99 -13.73 20.14 -11.85
C GLU A 99 -14.20 21.20 -10.86
N GLY A 100 -13.27 21.75 -10.07
CA GLY A 100 -13.58 22.60 -8.92
C GLY A 100 -14.19 21.80 -7.76
N PHE A 101 -14.26 22.41 -6.58
CA PHE A 101 -14.73 21.79 -5.33
C PHE A 101 -15.93 22.51 -4.70
N LEU A 102 -16.34 23.68 -5.22
CA LEU A 102 -17.50 24.44 -4.73
C LEU A 102 -18.83 24.05 -5.39
N HIS A 103 -18.88 22.92 -6.10
CA HIS A 103 -20.13 22.33 -6.59
C HIS A 103 -21.09 21.93 -5.45
N ASN A 104 -22.39 21.87 -5.76
CA ASN A 104 -23.41 21.38 -4.84
C ASN A 104 -23.11 19.92 -4.45
N ARG A 105 -22.78 19.71 -3.17
CA ARG A 105 -22.65 18.36 -2.63
C ARG A 105 -24.05 17.73 -2.59
N LYS A 106 -24.18 16.49 -3.06
CA LYS A 106 -25.26 15.64 -2.54
C LYS A 106 -25.07 15.61 -1.03
N LYS A 107 -26.10 15.94 -0.25
CA LYS A 107 -26.02 15.80 1.22
C LYS A 107 -25.45 14.41 1.49
N PRO A 108 -24.31 14.29 2.19
CA PRO A 108 -23.90 13.00 2.68
C PRO A 108 -25.09 12.42 3.43
N VAL A 109 -25.38 11.13 3.24
CA VAL A 109 -26.28 10.45 4.18
C VAL A 109 -25.67 10.70 5.55
N GLU A 110 -26.43 11.29 6.47
CA GLU A 110 -25.99 11.50 7.85
C GLU A 110 -25.41 10.19 8.36
N THR A 111 -24.09 10.15 8.51
CA THR A 111 -23.42 8.97 9.04
C THR A 111 -23.56 9.06 10.55
N LEU A 112 -24.63 8.46 11.05
CA LEU A 112 -24.91 8.38 12.47
C LEU A 112 -23.88 7.45 13.11
N LEU A 113 -22.97 8.02 13.89
CA LEU A 113 -22.04 7.23 14.67
C LEU A 113 -22.68 6.88 16.02
N PRO A 114 -22.59 5.62 16.47
CA PRO A 114 -23.04 5.25 17.81
C PRO A 114 -22.22 6.01 18.87
N PHE A 115 -22.88 6.59 19.86
CA PHE A 115 -22.28 7.39 20.93
C PHE A 115 -22.83 6.99 22.29
N TRP A 116 -21.96 6.73 23.25
CA TRP A 116 -22.36 6.43 24.62
C TRP A 116 -22.56 7.71 25.41
N CYS A 117 -23.80 7.96 25.82
CA CYS A 117 -24.15 9.02 26.72
C CYS A 117 -23.47 8.81 28.10
N PRO A 118 -23.17 9.88 28.85
CA PRO A 118 -22.57 9.77 30.19
C PRO A 118 -23.36 8.93 31.20
N ASP A 119 -24.66 8.71 30.95
CA ASP A 119 -25.54 7.86 31.73
C ASP A 119 -25.44 6.37 31.37
N GLY A 120 -24.54 6.01 30.45
CA GLY A 120 -24.33 4.64 30.00
C GLY A 120 -25.37 4.14 28.99
N ARG A 121 -26.17 5.02 28.37
CA ARG A 121 -27.08 4.67 27.26
C ARG A 121 -26.40 4.89 25.91
N LEU A 122 -26.71 4.04 24.94
CA LEU A 122 -26.24 4.19 23.56
C LEU A 122 -27.19 5.14 22.80
N GLY A 123 -26.69 6.30 22.41
CA GLY A 123 -27.30 7.24 21.48
C GLY A 123 -26.56 7.31 20.14
N THR A 124 -26.88 8.31 19.33
CA THR A 124 -26.20 8.61 18.06
C THR A 124 -25.61 10.02 18.08
N ILE A 125 -24.42 10.18 17.51
CA ILE A 125 -23.71 11.45 17.36
C ILE A 125 -23.45 11.75 15.88
N SER A 126 -23.53 13.02 15.52
CA SER A 126 -22.96 13.59 14.28
C SER A 126 -21.82 14.54 14.69
N VAL A 127 -20.71 14.53 13.94
CA VAL A 127 -19.48 15.24 14.35
C VAL A 127 -19.50 16.71 13.91
N ASP A 128 -19.26 17.59 14.87
CA ASP A 128 -18.69 18.94 14.74
C ASP A 128 -17.52 19.03 15.76
N GLU A 129 -16.43 19.73 15.42
CA GLU A 129 -15.09 19.53 16.03
C GLU A 129 -14.92 20.12 17.46
N SER A 130 -14.47 19.30 18.42
CA SER A 130 -13.51 19.70 19.48
C SER A 130 -12.94 18.52 20.30
N ASP A 131 -11.71 18.73 20.81
CA ASP A 131 -10.73 17.83 21.45
C ASP A 131 -11.19 16.94 22.64
N GLY A 132 -10.54 15.77 22.84
CA GLY A 132 -10.65 15.03 24.10
C GLY A 132 -9.91 13.68 24.21
N SER A 133 -8.73 13.71 24.84
CA SER A 133 -7.98 12.66 25.59
C SER A 133 -8.09 11.18 25.20
N ALA A 134 -6.92 10.55 25.04
CA ALA A 134 -6.72 9.12 24.79
C ALA A 134 -7.44 8.21 25.80
N ARG A 135 -8.45 7.49 25.30
CA ARG A 135 -9.04 6.30 25.93
C ARG A 135 -8.39 5.05 25.33
N THR A 136 -8.39 3.96 26.09
CA THR A 136 -7.97 2.65 25.56
C THR A 136 -8.99 2.18 24.52
N LEU A 137 -8.53 1.86 23.31
CA LEU A 137 -9.39 1.39 22.21
C LEU A 137 -10.06 0.06 22.56
N SER A 138 -11.39 -0.02 22.42
CA SER A 138 -12.10 -1.30 22.47
C SER A 138 -11.84 -2.12 21.20
N SER A 139 -12.13 -3.43 21.23
CA SER A 139 -12.00 -4.27 20.03
C SER A 139 -12.82 -3.74 18.84
N ASN A 140 -14.01 -3.19 19.09
CA ASN A 140 -14.84 -2.63 18.02
C ASN A 140 -14.21 -1.35 17.43
N ASP A 141 -13.58 -0.50 18.25
CA ASP A 141 -12.88 0.70 17.77
C ASP A 141 -11.67 0.33 16.90
N VAL A 142 -10.94 -0.72 17.31
CA VAL A 142 -9.83 -1.27 16.53
C VAL A 142 -10.32 -1.74 15.16
N GLU A 143 -11.39 -2.54 15.10
CA GLU A 143 -11.94 -3.03 13.84
C GLU A 143 -12.47 -1.88 12.95
N ALA A 144 -13.09 -0.86 13.55
CA ALA A 144 -13.56 0.32 12.83
C ALA A 144 -12.39 1.14 12.25
N LEU A 145 -11.33 1.36 13.03
CA LEU A 145 -10.13 2.06 12.57
C LEU A 145 -9.40 1.29 11.48
N LEU A 146 -9.26 -0.03 11.64
CA LEU A 146 -8.71 -0.87 10.57
C LEU A 146 -9.56 -0.72 9.33
N THR A 147 -10.87 -0.97 9.39
CA THR A 147 -11.78 -0.84 8.24
C THR A 147 -11.71 0.55 7.58
N ALA A 148 -11.62 1.62 8.36
CA ALA A 148 -11.49 2.97 7.82
C ALA A 148 -10.14 3.18 7.10
N TRP A 149 -9.02 2.76 7.71
CA TRP A 149 -7.69 2.86 7.09
C TRP A 149 -7.64 2.11 5.76
N ARG A 150 -8.25 0.94 5.73
CA ARG A 150 -8.33 0.06 4.57
C ARG A 150 -9.09 0.70 3.41
N ASN A 151 -10.22 1.33 3.70
CA ASN A 151 -11.00 2.07 2.71
C ASN A 151 -10.21 3.28 2.18
N VAL A 152 -9.55 4.02 3.07
CA VAL A 152 -8.65 5.12 2.68
C VAL A 152 -7.57 4.62 1.74
N LEU A 153 -6.93 3.50 2.06
CA LEU A 153 -5.81 2.96 1.28
C LEU A 153 -6.28 2.45 -0.09
N TYR A 154 -7.41 1.75 -0.15
CA TYR A 154 -8.05 1.35 -1.40
C TYR A 154 -8.36 2.58 -2.26
N ASP A 155 -8.98 3.61 -1.66
CA ASP A 155 -9.36 4.83 -2.37
C ASP A 155 -8.18 5.70 -2.78
N TYR A 156 -7.08 5.61 -2.04
CA TYR A 156 -5.83 6.30 -2.35
C TYR A 156 -5.10 5.61 -3.51
N THR A 157 -4.86 4.30 -3.41
CA THR A 157 -4.03 3.56 -4.38
C THR A 157 -4.64 3.43 -5.77
N ARG A 158 -5.97 3.53 -5.89
CA ARG A 158 -6.69 3.57 -7.17
C ARG A 158 -6.60 4.92 -7.91
N ARG A 159 -6.04 5.96 -7.30
CA ARG A 159 -5.86 7.28 -7.94
C ARG A 159 -4.57 7.29 -8.76
N ALA A 160 -4.58 8.06 -9.85
CA ALA A 160 -3.37 8.28 -10.63
C ALA A 160 -2.34 9.05 -9.79
N VAL A 161 -1.10 8.55 -9.79
CA VAL A 161 0.04 9.15 -9.08
C VAL A 161 0.95 9.81 -10.11
N SER A 162 1.32 11.07 -9.88
CA SER A 162 2.22 11.82 -10.76
C SER A 162 3.69 11.45 -10.56
N ASP A 163 4.16 11.36 -9.31
CA ASP A 163 5.49 10.84 -8.95
C ASP A 163 5.33 9.62 -8.02
N PRO A 164 5.76 8.42 -8.45
CA PRO A 164 5.68 7.20 -7.62
C PRO A 164 6.37 7.30 -6.26
N SER A 165 7.36 8.18 -6.12
CA SER A 165 8.11 8.40 -4.88
C SER A 165 7.28 9.09 -3.79
N ASP A 166 6.26 9.84 -4.19
CA ASP A 166 5.41 10.62 -3.29
C ASP A 166 4.29 9.82 -2.64
N ARG A 167 4.21 8.50 -2.90
CA ARG A 167 3.08 7.67 -2.44
C ARG A 167 2.88 7.70 -0.92
N LEU A 168 3.96 7.48 -0.17
CA LEU A 168 3.90 7.54 1.30
C LEU A 168 3.78 8.99 1.80
N VAL A 169 4.40 9.94 1.12
CA VAL A 169 4.34 11.37 1.48
C VAL A 169 2.91 11.88 1.38
N ALA A 170 2.22 11.60 0.27
CA ALA A 170 0.88 12.09 0.00
C ALA A 170 -0.19 11.53 0.95
N ILE A 171 -0.02 10.32 1.48
CA ILE A 171 -0.94 9.74 2.47
C ILE A 171 -0.53 10.03 3.92
N SER A 172 0.68 10.53 4.16
CA SER A 172 1.25 10.71 5.51
C SER A 172 0.40 11.62 6.42
N GLY A 173 -0.26 12.64 5.86
CA GLY A 173 -1.18 13.50 6.61
C GLY A 173 -2.38 12.74 7.17
N ILE A 174 -2.96 11.81 6.39
CA ILE A 174 -4.04 10.93 6.86
C ILE A 174 -3.48 9.92 7.85
N ALA A 175 -2.32 9.33 7.57
CA ALA A 175 -1.64 8.42 8.50
C ALA A 175 -1.41 9.08 9.87
N GLN A 176 -1.07 10.37 9.91
CA GLN A 176 -0.89 11.12 11.15
C GLN A 176 -2.19 11.24 11.96
N LEU A 177 -3.35 11.40 11.30
CA LEU A 177 -4.65 11.41 11.97
C LEU A 177 -4.96 10.04 12.59
N PHE A 178 -4.73 8.96 11.86
CA PHE A 178 -4.88 7.60 12.38
C PHE A 178 -3.91 7.33 13.54
N GLN A 179 -2.66 7.78 13.45
CA GLN A 179 -1.67 7.62 14.52
C GLN A 179 -2.15 8.27 15.83
N ARG A 180 -2.83 9.43 15.77
CA ARG A 180 -3.43 10.07 16.95
C ARG A 180 -4.54 9.21 17.56
N SER A 181 -5.39 8.62 16.72
CA SER A 181 -6.47 7.71 17.16
C SER A 181 -5.94 6.40 17.73
N TRP A 182 -4.87 5.85 17.14
CA TRP A 182 -4.22 4.64 17.61
C TRP A 182 -3.47 4.81 18.94
N GLY A 183 -3.06 6.04 19.27
CA GLY A 183 -2.15 6.32 20.38
C GLY A 183 -0.70 5.98 20.05
N SER A 184 0.17 6.09 21.05
CA SER A 184 1.63 5.87 20.89
C SER A 184 2.04 4.40 20.77
N SER A 185 1.12 3.46 21.00
CA SER A 185 1.43 2.03 21.09
C SER A 185 1.32 1.25 19.78
N ASN A 186 0.91 1.87 18.68
CA ASN A 186 0.80 1.22 17.37
C ASN A 186 1.61 2.01 16.34
N ARG A 187 2.73 1.45 15.89
CA ARG A 187 3.62 2.15 14.96
C ARG A 187 3.09 2.07 13.53
N TYR A 188 3.23 3.18 12.81
CA TYR A 188 3.11 3.21 11.35
C TYR A 188 4.45 2.88 10.72
N ILE A 189 4.48 1.88 9.84
CA ILE A 189 5.71 1.34 9.27
C ILE A 189 5.53 1.25 7.75
N ALA A 190 6.07 2.24 7.02
CA ALA A 190 6.05 2.34 5.56
C ALA A 190 4.69 1.98 4.92
N GLY A 191 3.58 2.50 5.44
CA GLY A 191 2.24 2.24 4.87
C GLY A 191 1.39 1.22 5.62
N LEU A 192 1.95 0.51 6.60
CA LEU A 192 1.28 -0.56 7.36
C LEU A 192 1.24 -0.22 8.86
N TRP A 193 0.28 -0.80 9.59
CA TRP A 193 0.17 -0.66 11.04
C TRP A 193 0.69 -1.91 11.76
N GLU A 194 1.58 -1.72 12.73
CA GLU A 194 2.23 -2.80 13.49
C GLU A 194 1.23 -3.78 14.10
N ARG A 195 0.13 -3.27 14.68
CA ARG A 195 -0.90 -4.08 15.34
C ARG A 195 -1.59 -5.09 14.43
N ASN A 196 -1.72 -4.80 13.14
CA ASN A 196 -2.39 -5.69 12.17
C ASN A 196 -1.45 -6.10 11.03
N LEU A 197 -0.13 -6.02 11.27
CA LEU A 197 0.90 -6.15 10.25
C LEU A 197 0.78 -7.46 9.45
N SER A 198 0.60 -8.60 10.12
CA SER A 198 0.51 -9.92 9.47
C SER A 198 -0.62 -10.00 8.45
N SER A 199 -1.79 -9.48 8.80
CA SER A 199 -2.96 -9.45 7.91
C SER A 199 -2.80 -8.39 6.82
N ASP A 200 -2.16 -7.27 7.15
CA ASP A 200 -1.95 -6.17 6.20
C ASP A 200 -0.89 -6.48 5.15
N LEU A 201 0.08 -7.35 5.46
CA LEU A 201 1.07 -7.86 4.51
C LEU A 201 0.47 -8.75 3.42
N LEU A 202 -0.78 -9.21 3.58
CA LEU A 202 -1.52 -10.02 2.61
C LEU A 202 -2.29 -9.18 1.58
N TRP A 203 -1.88 -7.92 1.35
CA TRP A 203 -2.41 -7.12 0.25
C TRP A 203 -2.02 -7.74 -1.11
N TYR A 204 -2.81 -7.51 -2.15
CA TYR A 204 -2.48 -7.93 -3.52
C TYR A 204 -3.02 -6.92 -4.53
N ARG A 205 -2.71 -7.08 -5.82
CA ARG A 205 -3.23 -6.18 -6.85
C ARG A 205 -4.53 -6.71 -7.45
N ASN A 206 -5.55 -5.86 -7.51
CA ASN A 206 -6.84 -6.22 -8.12
C ASN A 206 -6.72 -6.38 -9.66
N ARG A 207 -5.79 -5.65 -10.27
CA ARG A 207 -5.46 -5.70 -11.71
C ARG A 207 -3.95 -5.61 -11.91
N PRO A 208 -3.24 -6.74 -12.05
CA PRO A 208 -1.78 -6.76 -12.21
C PRO A 208 -1.31 -6.00 -13.46
N SER A 209 -2.11 -5.99 -14.53
CA SER A 209 -1.86 -5.31 -15.81
C SER A 209 -1.68 -3.78 -15.70
N ASP A 210 -2.23 -3.16 -14.66
CA ASP A 210 -2.35 -1.69 -14.58
C ASP A 210 -1.13 -1.02 -13.93
N GLY A 211 -0.02 -1.73 -13.78
CA GLY A 211 1.09 -1.23 -12.96
C GLY A 211 2.40 -1.92 -13.27
N SER A 212 3.43 -1.11 -13.35
CA SER A 212 4.76 -1.48 -13.78
C SER A 212 5.74 -1.32 -12.63
N LEU A 213 6.77 -2.17 -12.56
CA LEU A 213 7.99 -1.81 -11.86
C LEU A 213 8.56 -0.57 -12.51
N VAL A 214 9.01 0.39 -11.72
CA VAL A 214 9.93 1.41 -12.24
C VAL A 214 11.34 0.81 -12.13
N PRO A 215 11.94 0.34 -13.24
CA PRO A 215 13.19 -0.41 -13.14
C PRO A 215 14.29 0.47 -12.55
N GLY A 216 15.01 -0.05 -11.55
CA GLY A 216 16.14 0.65 -10.92
C GLY A 216 15.79 1.72 -9.90
N GLN A 217 14.50 1.94 -9.57
CA GLN A 217 14.10 2.92 -8.56
C GLN A 217 13.56 2.25 -7.29
N PHE A 218 14.10 2.61 -6.14
CA PHE A 218 13.56 2.22 -4.84
C PHE A 218 12.44 3.18 -4.42
N LEU A 219 11.21 2.66 -4.27
CA LEU A 219 10.04 3.43 -3.80
C LEU A 219 9.74 3.18 -2.33
N ALA A 220 9.78 1.90 -1.92
CA ALA A 220 9.58 1.43 -0.55
C ALA A 220 10.12 -0.02 -0.43
N PRO A 221 10.26 -0.56 0.79
CA PRO A 221 10.54 -1.98 1.01
C PRO A 221 9.53 -2.88 0.31
N SER A 222 9.93 -4.05 -0.21
CA SER A 222 9.06 -4.89 -1.08
C SER A 222 7.79 -5.40 -0.38
N TRP A 223 7.79 -5.45 0.95
CA TRP A 223 6.62 -5.82 1.74
C TRP A 223 5.58 -4.69 1.87
N SER A 224 5.96 -3.44 1.59
CA SER A 224 5.04 -2.30 1.57
C SER A 224 4.25 -2.23 0.27
N TRP A 225 2.96 -1.89 0.35
CA TRP A 225 2.13 -1.60 -0.83
C TRP A 225 2.64 -0.41 -1.64
N ALA A 226 3.45 0.47 -1.04
CA ALA A 226 4.03 1.62 -1.71
C ALA A 226 5.20 1.25 -2.63
N ALA A 227 5.70 0.00 -2.58
CA ALA A 227 6.75 -0.49 -3.46
C ALA A 227 6.28 -0.72 -4.90
N THR A 228 4.96 -0.68 -5.15
CA THR A 228 4.36 -0.88 -6.46
C THR A 228 3.39 0.24 -6.82
N ILE A 229 3.13 0.39 -8.12
CA ILE A 229 2.15 1.32 -8.66
C ILE A 229 0.88 0.55 -9.03
N GLY A 230 -0.27 1.11 -8.68
CA GLY A 230 -1.58 0.55 -8.99
C GLY A 230 -2.49 0.41 -7.77
N CYS A 231 -3.73 0.02 -8.05
CA CYS A 231 -4.75 -0.25 -7.05
C CYS A 231 -4.46 -1.57 -6.34
N ILE A 232 -4.32 -1.51 -5.02
CA ILE A 232 -4.24 -2.71 -4.21
C ILE A 232 -5.65 -3.10 -3.78
N ALA A 233 -5.98 -4.38 -3.91
CA ALA A 233 -7.02 -4.99 -3.11
C ALA A 233 -6.33 -5.51 -1.86
N ALA A 234 -6.94 -5.26 -0.73
CA ALA A 234 -6.45 -5.91 0.46
C ALA A 234 -7.14 -7.27 0.58
N GLY A 235 -6.37 -8.33 0.88
CA GLY A 235 -6.75 -9.75 0.82
C GLY A 235 -7.88 -10.22 1.74
N TRP A 236 -8.93 -9.42 1.96
CA TRP A 236 -9.78 -9.50 3.15
C TRP A 236 -11.27 -9.74 2.87
N ASP A 237 -11.64 -10.09 1.64
CA ASP A 237 -12.97 -10.69 1.40
C ASP A 237 -13.03 -12.16 1.88
N LYS A 238 -11.89 -12.71 2.32
CA LYS A 238 -11.78 -14.00 3.00
C LYS A 238 -11.28 -13.74 4.42
N LYS A 239 -11.93 -14.33 5.42
CA LYS A 239 -11.40 -14.33 6.79
C LYS A 239 -9.95 -14.82 6.74
N VAL A 240 -8.99 -13.96 7.06
CA VAL A 240 -7.61 -14.40 7.24
C VAL A 240 -7.65 -15.44 8.36
N GLY A 241 -7.15 -16.64 8.07
CA GLY A 241 -7.11 -17.72 9.06
C GLY A 241 -6.22 -17.36 10.25
N ASN A 242 -6.03 -18.30 11.17
CA ASN A 242 -5.14 -18.11 12.31
C ASN A 242 -3.73 -17.78 11.81
N ILE A 243 -3.13 -16.69 12.32
CA ILE A 243 -1.75 -16.31 12.02
C ILE A 243 -0.81 -17.37 12.64
N ILE A 244 0.08 -17.93 11.82
CA ILE A 244 0.96 -19.05 12.22
C ILE A 244 2.45 -18.80 11.94
N TRP A 245 2.81 -17.61 11.48
CA TRP A 245 4.19 -17.15 11.48
C TRP A 245 4.51 -16.27 12.70
N ASP A 246 5.79 -16.00 12.90
CA ASP A 246 6.27 -15.14 13.98
C ASP A 246 7.03 -13.94 13.39
N VAL A 247 6.62 -12.73 13.75
CA VAL A 247 7.28 -11.49 13.33
C VAL A 247 8.26 -11.08 14.42
N HIS A 248 9.56 -11.22 14.15
CA HIS A 248 10.61 -10.80 15.08
C HIS A 248 10.78 -9.28 15.09
N SER A 249 10.81 -8.66 13.91
CA SER A 249 10.88 -7.21 13.79
C SER A 249 10.36 -6.74 12.42
N CYS A 250 9.84 -5.52 12.38
CA CYS A 250 9.48 -4.83 11.16
C CYS A 250 9.82 -3.35 11.33
N ASP A 251 10.72 -2.85 10.50
CA ASP A 251 11.24 -1.50 10.61
C ASP A 251 11.38 -0.87 9.23
N ALA A 252 11.13 0.44 9.17
CA ALA A 252 11.38 1.27 8.00
C ALA A 252 12.27 2.44 8.39
N ILE A 253 13.13 2.86 7.46
CA ILE A 253 14.08 3.95 7.65
C ILE A 253 13.52 5.16 6.90
N PRO A 254 13.04 6.21 7.60
CA PRO A 254 12.56 7.40 6.93
C PRO A 254 13.69 8.12 6.19
N VAL A 255 13.33 8.83 5.12
CA VAL A 255 14.26 9.75 4.42
C VAL A 255 14.56 10.96 5.30
N SER A 256 13.57 11.43 6.06
CA SER A 256 13.65 12.62 6.91
C SER A 256 13.03 12.34 8.28
N ASP A 257 13.77 12.64 9.35
CA ASP A 257 13.28 12.49 10.72
C ASP A 257 12.11 13.45 11.05
N ASN A 258 11.97 14.53 10.28
CA ASN A 258 10.83 15.46 10.39
C ASN A 258 9.54 14.87 9.78
N HIS A 259 9.67 13.86 8.92
CA HIS A 259 8.57 13.22 8.20
C HIS A 259 8.60 11.69 8.37
N PRO A 260 8.51 11.17 9.60
CA PRO A 260 8.71 9.75 9.88
C PRO A 260 7.62 8.85 9.28
N LEU A 261 6.47 9.41 8.93
CA LEU A 261 5.35 8.70 8.27
C LEU A 261 5.37 8.83 6.74
N GLY A 262 6.36 9.56 6.19
CA GLY A 262 6.46 9.87 4.77
C GLY A 262 7.38 8.90 4.02
N GLN A 263 8.19 9.45 3.11
CA GLN A 263 9.09 8.67 2.28
C GLN A 263 10.13 7.89 3.12
N VAL A 264 10.44 6.68 2.68
CA VAL A 264 11.43 5.79 3.31
C VAL A 264 12.55 5.48 2.33
N ARG A 265 13.75 5.23 2.85
CA ARG A 265 14.95 4.84 2.07
C ARG A 265 15.36 3.38 2.25
N GLY A 266 14.62 2.64 3.06
CA GLY A 266 14.90 1.24 3.36
C GLY A 266 13.95 0.70 4.42
N GLY A 267 14.01 -0.60 4.64
CA GLY A 267 13.26 -1.28 5.67
C GLY A 267 13.52 -2.77 5.67
N LYS A 268 13.22 -3.44 6.78
CA LYS A 268 13.41 -4.88 6.95
C LYS A 268 12.24 -5.46 7.73
N LEU A 269 11.74 -6.58 7.23
CA LEU A 269 10.79 -7.45 7.91
C LEU A 269 11.49 -8.77 8.21
N ILE A 270 11.67 -9.08 9.49
CA ILE A 270 12.33 -10.32 9.94
C ILE A 270 11.26 -11.24 10.51
N VAL A 271 11.12 -12.41 9.90
CA VAL A 271 10.08 -13.38 10.27
C VAL A 271 10.65 -14.79 10.40
N ARG A 272 10.03 -15.58 11.28
CA ARG A 272 10.16 -17.03 11.32
C ARG A 272 8.85 -17.63 10.82
N ALA A 273 8.94 -18.43 9.76
CA ALA A 273 7.77 -18.96 9.09
C ALA A 273 8.04 -20.35 8.51
N ILE A 274 6.97 -21.02 8.08
CA ILE A 274 7.07 -22.21 7.24
C ILE A 274 7.37 -21.74 5.81
N MET A 275 8.36 -22.36 5.17
CA MET A 275 8.77 -22.04 3.80
C MET A 275 8.84 -23.26 2.89
N ARG A 276 8.40 -23.10 1.66
CA ARG A 276 8.53 -24.11 0.59
C ARG A 276 9.08 -23.52 -0.69
N ASP A 277 9.85 -24.32 -1.41
CA ASP A 277 10.33 -24.00 -2.75
C ASP A 277 9.17 -24.11 -3.73
N VAL A 278 8.90 -23.03 -4.46
CA VAL A 278 7.78 -22.96 -5.41
C VAL A 278 8.23 -22.42 -6.76
N THR A 279 7.47 -22.76 -7.79
CA THR A 279 7.63 -22.29 -9.17
C THR A 279 6.26 -21.89 -9.73
N TRP A 280 6.25 -21.02 -10.73
CA TRP A 280 5.06 -20.54 -11.40
C TRP A 280 5.37 -20.19 -12.86
N ASP A 281 4.35 -20.20 -13.71
CA ASP A 281 4.44 -19.59 -15.03
C ASP A 281 4.12 -18.09 -14.87
N PRO A 282 4.99 -17.16 -15.28
CA PRO A 282 4.67 -15.74 -15.22
C PRO A 282 3.38 -15.35 -15.94
N ALA A 283 2.94 -16.12 -16.95
CA ALA A 283 1.73 -15.86 -17.71
C ALA A 283 0.45 -16.34 -17.02
N GLU A 284 0.53 -17.24 -16.05
CA GLU A 284 -0.62 -17.88 -15.42
C GLU A 284 -0.60 -17.72 -13.90
N PRO A 285 -1.75 -17.66 -13.22
CA PRO A 285 -1.79 -17.50 -11.77
C PRO A 285 -1.48 -18.81 -11.01
N GLU A 286 -1.14 -19.90 -11.69
CA GLU A 286 -0.91 -21.21 -11.06
C GLU A 286 0.43 -21.28 -10.34
N LEU A 287 0.41 -21.85 -9.13
CA LEU A 287 1.58 -22.02 -8.28
C LEU A 287 1.86 -23.50 -8.05
N PHE A 288 3.12 -23.89 -8.12
CA PHE A 288 3.57 -25.27 -7.99
C PHE A 288 4.66 -25.42 -6.92
N GLU A 289 4.60 -26.48 -6.12
CA GLU A 289 5.66 -26.87 -5.17
C GLU A 289 6.72 -27.72 -5.87
N LEU A 290 8.00 -27.39 -5.65
CA LEU A 290 9.16 -28.14 -6.13
C LEU A 290 9.45 -29.31 -5.18
N LYS A 291 9.26 -30.56 -5.64
CA LYS A 291 9.61 -31.74 -4.83
C LYS A 291 11.13 -31.85 -4.68
N ARG A 292 11.61 -32.02 -3.44
CA ARG A 292 13.01 -32.42 -3.18
C ARG A 292 13.24 -33.83 -3.75
N PRO A 293 14.42 -34.11 -4.34
CA PRO A 293 14.74 -35.46 -4.79
C PRO A 293 14.76 -36.42 -3.59
N CYS A 294 13.93 -37.46 -3.62
CA CYS A 294 14.08 -38.58 -2.71
C CYS A 294 15.44 -39.24 -2.98
N SER A 295 16.34 -39.25 -1.99
CA SER A 295 17.59 -40.00 -2.04
C SER A 295 17.31 -41.51 -1.88
N ASN A 296 16.69 -42.13 -2.88
CA ASN A 296 16.55 -43.59 -2.91
C ASN A 296 17.49 -44.18 -3.97
N ASN A 297 18.55 -44.83 -3.46
CA ASN A 297 19.57 -45.61 -4.17
C ASN A 297 19.01 -46.89 -4.82
N HIS A 298 17.95 -46.82 -5.60
CA HIS A 298 17.45 -47.95 -6.39
C HIS A 298 17.02 -47.53 -7.80
N ALA A 299 17.93 -46.90 -8.55
CA ALA A 299 17.77 -46.76 -9.99
C ALA A 299 18.13 -48.10 -10.69
N LYS A 300 17.12 -48.93 -10.96
CA LYS A 300 17.25 -49.98 -11.97
C LYS A 300 17.36 -49.33 -13.35
N ARG A 301 18.56 -49.46 -13.92
CA ARG A 301 18.96 -49.13 -15.29
C ARG A 301 17.97 -49.68 -16.32
N ARG A 302 17.30 -48.80 -17.06
CA ARG A 302 16.72 -49.11 -18.38
C ARG A 302 17.20 -48.07 -19.38
N GLN A 303 17.89 -48.57 -20.41
CA GLN A 303 18.28 -47.82 -21.60
C GLN A 303 17.06 -47.64 -22.51
N SER A 304 16.80 -46.41 -22.92
CA SER A 304 16.18 -46.11 -24.21
C SER A 304 16.57 -44.69 -24.62
N ASN A 305 17.23 -44.59 -25.78
CA ASN A 305 17.53 -43.34 -26.46
C ASN A 305 16.22 -42.75 -27.00
N GLU A 306 15.70 -41.73 -26.32
CA GLU A 306 14.74 -40.78 -26.88
C GLU A 306 15.12 -39.38 -26.38
N VAL A 307 15.14 -38.41 -27.29
CA VAL A 307 15.43 -37.01 -27.01
C VAL A 307 14.31 -36.48 -26.12
N THR A 308 14.59 -36.36 -24.82
CA THR A 308 13.62 -36.00 -23.78
C THR A 308 13.20 -34.54 -23.83
N ALA A 309 11.90 -34.31 -23.98
CA ALA A 309 11.21 -33.09 -23.54
C ALA A 309 11.46 -32.83 -22.03
N PRO A 310 11.39 -31.58 -21.54
CA PRO A 310 11.65 -31.27 -20.15
C PRO A 310 10.65 -32.00 -19.24
N SER A 311 11.18 -32.63 -18.20
CA SER A 311 10.49 -33.56 -17.31
C SER A 311 9.36 -32.88 -16.52
N LYS A 312 8.13 -32.92 -17.04
CA LYS A 312 6.85 -32.52 -16.42
C LYS A 312 6.44 -33.29 -15.14
N GLY A 313 7.36 -33.99 -14.47
CA GLY A 313 7.06 -34.94 -13.38
C GLY A 313 7.53 -34.54 -11.97
N ARG A 314 8.00 -33.30 -11.75
CA ARG A 314 8.63 -32.87 -10.48
C ARG A 314 7.93 -31.74 -9.73
N GLU A 315 6.86 -31.21 -10.31
CA GLU A 315 6.10 -30.07 -9.80
C GLU A 315 4.71 -30.54 -9.38
N ARG A 316 4.22 -30.05 -8.24
CA ARG A 316 2.88 -30.33 -7.74
C ARG A 316 2.11 -29.02 -7.72
N HIS A 317 0.98 -28.93 -8.40
CA HIS A 317 0.11 -27.76 -8.29
C HIS A 317 -0.39 -27.61 -6.85
N ILE A 318 -0.28 -26.40 -6.29
CA ILE A 318 -0.62 -26.13 -4.89
C ILE A 318 -1.68 -25.05 -4.72
N GLY A 319 -1.97 -24.26 -5.74
CA GLY A 319 -2.95 -23.18 -5.65
C GLY A 319 -2.59 -22.02 -6.56
N TYR A 320 -2.99 -20.82 -6.16
CA TYR A 320 -2.87 -19.63 -7.00
C TYR A 320 -1.96 -18.58 -6.38
N GLY A 321 -1.07 -18.01 -7.21
CA GLY A 321 -0.25 -16.85 -6.92
C GLY A 321 -0.86 -15.57 -7.47
N TYR A 322 -0.80 -14.51 -6.68
CA TYR A 322 -1.22 -13.15 -7.06
C TYR A 322 -0.01 -12.24 -6.92
N PHE A 323 0.57 -11.87 -8.05
CA PHE A 323 1.84 -11.16 -8.09
C PHE A 323 1.67 -9.65 -8.08
N ASP A 324 2.65 -8.97 -7.48
CA ASP A 324 2.65 -7.52 -7.30
C ASP A 324 2.99 -6.75 -8.58
N TYR A 325 3.47 -7.47 -9.60
CA TYR A 325 3.94 -6.95 -10.88
C TYR A 325 3.35 -7.76 -12.04
N ASP A 326 3.43 -7.23 -13.26
CA ASP A 326 3.13 -7.99 -14.45
C ASP A 326 4.17 -9.11 -14.68
N SER A 327 3.85 -10.03 -15.58
CA SER A 327 4.68 -11.19 -15.92
C SER A 327 6.09 -10.81 -16.37
N ALA A 328 6.26 -9.62 -16.98
CA ALA A 328 7.54 -9.09 -17.40
C ALA A 328 8.38 -8.54 -16.22
N GLY A 329 7.72 -8.01 -15.18
CA GLY A 329 8.38 -7.36 -14.05
C GLY A 329 9.01 -8.31 -13.03
N ILE A 330 8.48 -9.53 -12.85
CA ILE A 330 8.97 -10.44 -11.80
C ILE A 330 10.39 -10.93 -12.11
N GLY A 331 10.74 -11.15 -13.39
CA GLY A 331 12.06 -11.62 -13.82
C GLY A 331 12.49 -12.99 -13.24
N ALA A 332 11.57 -13.69 -12.58
CA ALA A 332 11.78 -14.96 -11.90
C ALA A 332 10.54 -15.86 -12.07
N ASP A 333 10.80 -17.16 -12.23
CA ASP A 333 9.83 -18.25 -12.37
C ASP A 333 9.82 -19.19 -11.16
N LYS A 334 10.65 -18.88 -10.14
CA LYS A 334 10.85 -19.68 -8.94
C LYS A 334 11.20 -18.83 -7.73
N GLY A 335 10.85 -19.31 -6.56
CA GLY A 335 11.05 -18.61 -5.30
C GLY A 335 10.65 -19.45 -4.09
N LYS A 336 10.21 -18.76 -3.04
CA LYS A 336 9.74 -19.36 -1.79
C LYS A 336 8.31 -18.91 -1.50
N ALA A 337 7.46 -19.85 -1.13
CA ALA A 337 6.18 -19.57 -0.48
C ALA A 337 6.40 -19.50 1.03
N VAL A 338 6.06 -18.37 1.65
CA VAL A 338 6.19 -18.09 3.09
C VAL A 338 4.80 -18.07 3.70
N VAL A 339 4.47 -19.08 4.52
CA VAL A 339 3.13 -19.23 5.10
C VAL A 339 2.90 -18.18 6.19
N VAL A 340 1.78 -17.45 6.11
CA VAL A 340 1.39 -16.41 7.09
C VAL A 340 0.24 -16.91 7.97
N SER A 341 -0.80 -17.48 7.36
CA SER A 341 -2.02 -17.89 8.07
C SER A 341 -2.52 -19.25 7.61
N SER A 342 -3.22 -19.93 8.51
CA SER A 342 -3.96 -21.16 8.22
C SER A 342 -5.35 -21.13 8.83
N ASP A 343 -6.38 -21.44 8.04
CA ASP A 343 -7.70 -21.75 8.59
C ASP A 343 -7.74 -23.24 8.93
N LYS A 344 -7.58 -23.54 10.22
CA LYS A 344 -7.59 -24.91 10.74
C LYS A 344 -9.00 -25.39 11.10
N ASP A 345 -9.94 -24.47 11.24
CA ASP A 345 -11.24 -24.72 11.86
C ASP A 345 -12.35 -24.93 10.80
N GLU A 346 -12.15 -24.44 9.56
CA GLU A 346 -12.98 -24.81 8.39
C GLU A 346 -12.26 -25.88 7.52
N ASN A 347 -12.86 -27.06 7.40
CA ASN A 347 -12.41 -28.22 6.61
C ASN A 347 -12.17 -27.87 5.11
N PRO A 348 -11.12 -28.37 4.39
CA PRO A 348 -9.76 -28.76 4.77
C PRO A 348 -8.77 -27.59 4.54
N GLY A 349 -8.02 -27.22 5.58
CA GLY A 349 -6.81 -26.38 5.59
C GLY A 349 -6.60 -25.37 4.45
N TYR A 350 -7.04 -24.12 4.63
CA TYR A 350 -6.60 -23.02 3.77
C TYR A 350 -5.23 -22.52 4.21
N LEU A 351 -4.29 -22.36 3.27
CA LEU A 351 -3.04 -21.62 3.51
C LEU A 351 -3.05 -20.31 2.74
N THR A 352 -2.60 -19.26 3.40
CA THR A 352 -2.34 -17.98 2.76
C THR A 352 -0.99 -17.46 3.22
N GLY A 353 -0.25 -16.85 2.30
CA GLY A 353 1.08 -16.36 2.61
C GLY A 353 1.67 -15.51 1.50
N LEU A 354 2.97 -15.23 1.64
CA LEU A 354 3.73 -14.39 0.73
C LEU A 354 4.49 -15.24 -0.28
N ILE A 355 4.67 -14.70 -1.49
CA ILE A 355 5.63 -15.23 -2.45
C ILE A 355 6.86 -14.31 -2.41
N VAL A 356 8.04 -14.90 -2.22
CA VAL A 356 9.29 -14.16 -2.16
C VAL A 356 10.36 -14.77 -3.07
N VAL A 357 11.23 -13.92 -3.62
CA VAL A 357 12.40 -14.31 -4.43
C VAL A 357 13.69 -13.91 -3.71
N PRO A 358 14.81 -14.64 -3.90
CA PRO A 358 16.09 -14.25 -3.32
C PRO A 358 16.50 -12.83 -3.74
N ALA A 359 17.01 -12.05 -2.79
CA ALA A 359 17.68 -10.78 -3.06
C ALA A 359 19.18 -10.99 -3.37
N GLU A 360 19.92 -9.90 -3.59
CA GLU A 360 21.37 -9.95 -3.86
C GLU A 360 22.17 -10.52 -2.68
N SER A 361 21.78 -10.15 -1.45
CA SER A 361 22.41 -10.65 -0.23
C SER A 361 21.89 -12.04 0.13
N ALA A 362 22.80 -12.93 0.52
CA ALA A 362 22.43 -14.25 1.02
C ALA A 362 21.51 -14.15 2.26
N GLY A 363 20.37 -14.83 2.23
CA GLY A 363 19.38 -14.85 3.32
C GLY A 363 18.39 -13.68 3.30
N GLU A 364 18.52 -12.74 2.36
CA GLU A 364 17.54 -11.68 2.11
C GLU A 364 16.61 -12.08 0.95
N PHE A 365 15.35 -11.69 1.06
CA PHE A 365 14.32 -11.97 0.08
C PHE A 365 13.55 -10.70 -0.27
N ARG A 366 13.03 -10.65 -1.49
CA ARG A 366 12.09 -9.62 -1.94
C ARG A 366 10.72 -10.26 -2.09
N ARG A 367 9.68 -9.63 -1.52
CA ARG A 367 8.30 -10.03 -1.80
C ARG A 367 7.92 -9.65 -3.22
N VAL A 368 7.19 -10.56 -3.87
CA VAL A 368 6.70 -10.40 -5.25
C VAL A 368 5.21 -10.75 -5.40
N GLY A 369 4.54 -11.12 -4.31
CA GLY A 369 3.12 -11.42 -4.34
C GLY A 369 2.62 -12.10 -3.07
N ILE A 370 1.40 -12.62 -3.17
CA ILE A 370 0.78 -13.51 -2.18
C ILE A 370 0.34 -14.81 -2.86
N PHE A 371 0.08 -15.83 -2.07
CA PHE A 371 -0.55 -17.06 -2.57
C PHE A 371 -1.73 -17.47 -1.71
N HIS A 372 -2.66 -18.18 -2.33
CA HIS A 372 -3.75 -18.87 -1.67
C HIS A 372 -3.77 -20.33 -2.11
N VAL A 373 -3.85 -21.22 -1.12
CA VAL A 373 -4.10 -22.65 -1.30
C VAL A 373 -5.56 -22.92 -0.94
N ASP A 374 -6.31 -23.54 -1.84
CA ASP A 374 -7.66 -24.05 -1.57
C ASP A 374 -7.61 -25.58 -1.43
N GLY A 375 -7.94 -26.08 -0.24
CA GLY A 375 -7.96 -27.51 0.05
C GLY A 375 -9.24 -28.24 -0.37
N ARG A 376 -10.25 -27.57 -0.93
CA ARG A 376 -11.55 -28.19 -1.31
C ARG A 376 -11.50 -29.01 -2.61
N PHE A 377 -10.66 -30.04 -2.66
CA PHE A 377 -10.79 -31.13 -3.64
C PHE A 377 -10.30 -32.44 -3.02
N TYR A 378 -11.22 -33.25 -2.49
CA TYR A 378 -10.96 -34.66 -2.17
C TYR A 378 -11.93 -35.55 -2.93
N GLU A 379 -11.37 -36.43 -3.75
CA GLU A 379 -11.75 -37.85 -3.89
C GLU A 379 -10.71 -38.67 -4.69
N ASP A 380 -9.53 -38.13 -4.99
CA ASP A 380 -8.52 -38.83 -5.79
C ASP A 380 -7.12 -38.69 -5.16
N GLU A 381 -6.54 -39.81 -4.70
CA GLU A 381 -5.20 -39.89 -4.09
C GLU A 381 -4.07 -39.58 -5.11
N GLU A 382 -4.37 -39.61 -6.41
CA GLU A 382 -3.42 -39.25 -7.49
C GLU A 382 -3.53 -37.80 -7.96
N ALA A 383 -4.49 -37.01 -7.45
CA ALA A 383 -4.75 -35.68 -7.97
C ALA A 383 -3.72 -34.62 -7.49
N PRO A 384 -3.42 -33.59 -8.32
CA PRO A 384 -2.32 -32.64 -8.10
C PRO A 384 -2.70 -31.54 -7.10
N TYR A 385 -2.99 -31.89 -5.84
CA TYR A 385 -3.39 -30.93 -4.80
C TYR A 385 -2.34 -30.74 -3.70
N CYS A 386 -2.41 -29.60 -3.00
CA CYS A 386 -1.51 -29.25 -1.91
C CYS A 386 -1.71 -30.16 -0.68
N ASP A 387 -0.63 -30.74 -0.17
CA ASP A 387 -0.62 -31.45 1.11
C ASP A 387 -0.41 -30.46 2.26
N VAL A 388 -1.49 -29.78 2.65
CA VAL A 388 -1.46 -28.74 3.69
C VAL A 388 -0.94 -29.27 5.02
N LYS A 389 -1.22 -30.54 5.34
CA LYS A 389 -0.70 -31.18 6.55
C LYS A 389 0.83 -31.28 6.52
N SER A 390 1.40 -31.74 5.41
CA SER A 390 2.87 -31.78 5.22
C SER A 390 3.52 -30.39 5.32
N TRP A 391 2.83 -29.34 4.87
CA TRP A 391 3.29 -27.96 5.07
C TRP A 391 3.30 -27.59 6.55
N LEU A 392 2.20 -27.83 7.27
CA LEU A 392 2.08 -27.51 8.70
C LEU A 392 3.03 -28.33 9.59
N ASP A 393 3.39 -29.54 9.19
CA ASP A 393 4.37 -30.40 9.87
C ASP A 393 5.82 -29.99 9.59
N THR A 394 6.04 -29.04 8.66
CA THR A 394 7.38 -28.55 8.36
C THR A 394 7.87 -27.66 9.50
N PRO A 395 9.06 -27.93 10.07
CA PRO A 395 9.61 -27.07 11.09
C PRO A 395 9.84 -25.67 10.51
N SER A 396 9.46 -24.64 11.27
CA SER A 396 9.75 -23.26 10.89
C SER A 396 11.25 -23.10 10.66
N THR A 397 11.61 -22.36 9.60
CA THR A 397 13.02 -22.17 9.23
C THR A 397 13.75 -21.25 10.22
N GLU A 398 15.05 -21.09 10.03
CA GLU A 398 15.75 -19.92 10.57
C GLU A 398 15.06 -18.63 10.10
N ALA A 399 15.20 -17.57 10.89
CA ALA A 399 14.57 -16.29 10.60
C ALA A 399 15.06 -15.76 9.24
N ILE A 400 14.13 -15.36 8.38
CA ILE A 400 14.43 -14.75 7.09
C ILE A 400 14.23 -13.25 7.15
N THR A 401 14.93 -12.53 6.26
CA THR A 401 14.77 -11.08 6.10
C THR A 401 14.09 -10.79 4.77
N ILE A 402 12.98 -10.06 4.80
CA ILE A 402 12.30 -9.51 3.62
C ILE A 402 12.61 -8.01 3.55
N ILE A 403 13.17 -7.55 2.43
CA ILE A 403 13.70 -6.18 2.25
C ILE A 403 12.83 -5.27 1.41
#